data_AF-A0A6L2PVQ7-F1
#
_entry.id   AF-A0A6L2PVQ7-F1
#
_cell.length_a   1.000
_cell.length_b   1.000
_cell.length_c   1.000
_cell.angle_alpha   90.00
_cell.angle_beta   90.00
_cell.angle_gamma   90.00
#
_symmetry.space_group_name_H-M   'P 1'
#
loop_
_entity.id
_entity.type
_entity.pdbx_description
1 polymer ?
#
loop_
_entity_poly.entity_id
_entity_poly.type
_entity_poly.pdbx_seq_one_letter_code
_entity_poly.pdbx_strand_id
1 'polypeptide(L)'
;MTANPVLPEELVSYLLMTSVVIREQSVLNINSLERFLYLRSGQGGFFLPLSGGVDSSSVASIVFSMCHLVVDAIQKGDSKVLSDVRRIVCDGEYVPTKPQELCGRLFVTCYMGSENSSQETKMRAFSLAEQIGSYHMNINIDVAVSAVLGIFTAVSGLVPRFASRGGSARESLALQNVQARLRMVLAYLFAQLMLWVRNRSGGLLVLGSANVDEALRGYMTKYDCSSADVNPIGGISKTDLRSFLVYAKNKFNLPILSEILGAPPTAELEPLDGGRLTQTDEEDMGMTYAELSVFGRLRKQNKCGPYSMFCKLINTWGADCTPEQVSNKVKHFFRCYAINRHKMTVLTPACHAESYSPDDNRYDHRPFLYNAQWTWQFRAIDEQLQTLITTGDGKWEEHVDNTASGNRGSSSVSGSQGSLTRGTASSSAVSKILRDPHKGIVVPAGYPPDEAMMQVEEASRWHHPSSLNHLVLSAAE
;
A
#
# COMPACT_ATOMS: atom_id res chain seq x y z
N MET A 1 23.60 -3.23 41.97
CA MET A 1 23.11 -1.84 41.93
C MET A 1 23.95 -1.08 40.92
N THR A 2 23.47 -0.99 39.69
CA THR A 2 24.11 -0.21 38.62
C THR A 2 22.97 0.53 37.92
N ALA A 3 22.88 1.83 38.22
CA ALA A 3 21.86 2.71 37.67
C ALA A 3 22.13 2.95 36.18
N ASN A 4 21.14 2.63 35.35
CA ASN A 4 21.06 3.10 33.97
C ASN A 4 21.02 4.64 33.96
N PRO A 5 21.79 5.33 33.11
CA PRO A 5 21.55 6.74 32.87
C PRO A 5 20.26 6.86 32.05
N VAL A 6 19.21 7.32 32.72
CA VAL A 6 17.96 7.79 32.11
C VAL A 6 18.31 8.98 31.23
N LEU A 7 17.99 8.88 29.94
CA LEU A 7 18.07 10.01 29.01
C LEU A 7 17.09 11.09 29.46
N PRO A 8 17.47 12.38 29.48
CA PRO A 8 16.57 13.46 29.90
C PRO A 8 15.37 13.59 28.94
N GLU A 9 14.17 13.61 29.50
CA GLU A 9 12.87 13.68 28.82
C GLU A 9 12.66 14.96 27.98
N GLU A 10 13.52 15.97 28.11
CA GLU A 10 13.36 17.27 27.46
C GLU A 10 13.63 17.28 25.94
N LEU A 11 14.26 16.23 25.38
CA LEU A 11 14.45 16.08 23.93
C LEU A 11 13.32 15.31 23.23
N VAL A 12 12.45 14.64 24.01
CA VAL A 12 11.21 14.03 23.49
C VAL A 12 10.12 15.09 23.31
N SER A 13 10.19 16.19 24.06
CA SER A 13 9.21 17.27 24.02
C SER A 13 9.36 18.23 22.82
N TYR A 14 10.54 18.36 22.23
CA TYR A 14 10.81 19.40 21.22
C TYR A 14 10.29 19.10 19.79
N LEU A 15 9.72 17.91 19.54
CA LEU A 15 9.19 17.52 18.22
C LEU A 15 7.76 16.94 18.26
N LEU A 16 7.09 16.98 19.41
CA LEU A 16 5.69 16.55 19.57
C LEU A 16 4.72 17.67 19.94
N MET A 17 5.20 18.89 20.22
CA MET A 17 4.33 20.04 20.51
C MET A 17 4.71 21.25 19.67
N THR A 18 4.08 21.39 18.51
CA THR A 18 3.68 22.68 17.94
C THR A 18 2.58 22.41 16.91
N SER A 19 1.37 22.87 17.22
CA SER A 19 0.32 23.35 16.29
C SER A 19 0.14 22.59 14.97
N VAL A 20 -0.93 21.79 14.85
CA VAL A 20 -1.51 21.28 13.58
C VAL A 20 -0.45 21.06 12.49
N VAL A 21 0.40 20.04 12.66
CA VAL A 21 1.35 19.66 11.61
C VAL A 21 0.52 19.15 10.43
N ILE A 22 0.57 19.89 9.33
CA ILE A 22 -0.04 19.53 8.05
C ILE A 22 0.43 18.10 7.69
N ARG A 23 -0.50 17.20 7.31
CA ARG A 23 -0.26 15.76 7.11
C ARG A 23 0.97 15.51 6.23
N GLU A 24 1.18 16.34 5.21
CA GLU A 24 2.28 16.32 4.27
C GLU A 24 3.64 16.62 4.92
N GLN A 25 3.68 17.50 5.94
CA GLN A 25 4.90 17.80 6.70
C GLN A 25 5.27 16.66 7.65
N SER A 26 4.29 15.88 8.13
CA SER A 26 4.56 14.67 8.92
C SER A 26 5.23 13.56 8.09
N VAL A 27 4.93 13.48 6.79
CA VAL A 27 5.61 12.56 5.84
C VAL A 27 7.07 12.94 5.65
N LEU A 28 7.42 14.22 5.71
CA LEU A 28 8.82 14.68 5.68
C LEU A 28 9.54 14.43 7.01
N ASN A 29 8.81 14.49 8.12
CA ASN A 29 9.31 14.25 9.47
C ASN A 29 9.31 12.75 9.84
N ILE A 30 9.48 11.86 8.86
CA ILE A 30 9.83 10.44 9.11
C ILE A 30 11.30 10.41 9.59
N ASN A 31 11.51 10.97 10.79
CA ASN A 31 12.74 10.97 11.58
C ASN A 31 13.22 9.54 11.87
N SER A 32 12.38 8.53 11.58
CA SER A 32 12.72 7.12 11.65
C SER A 32 13.63 6.67 10.50
N LEU A 33 13.57 7.25 9.29
CA LEU A 33 14.53 6.91 8.24
C LEU A 33 15.93 7.38 8.67
N GLU A 34 16.04 8.64 9.09
CA GLU A 34 17.29 9.19 9.60
C GLU A 34 17.85 8.33 10.75
N ARG A 35 17.05 8.01 11.77
CA ARG A 35 17.52 7.19 12.91
C ARG A 35 17.81 5.73 12.58
N PHE A 36 17.05 5.09 11.69
CA PHE A 36 17.26 3.69 11.29
C PHE A 36 18.54 3.55 10.45
N LEU A 37 18.83 4.56 9.62
CA LEU A 37 19.88 4.50 8.60
C LEU A 37 21.20 5.11 9.06
N TYR A 38 21.20 6.23 9.78
CA TYR A 38 22.43 6.90 10.22
C TYR A 38 23.20 6.11 11.28
N LEU A 39 22.50 5.41 12.19
CA LEU A 39 23.11 4.90 13.42
C LEU A 39 23.23 3.37 13.51
N ARG A 40 22.49 2.58 12.72
CA ARG A 40 22.37 1.14 13.00
C ARG A 40 22.83 0.19 11.90
N SER A 41 22.80 0.58 10.63
CA SER A 41 23.10 -0.35 9.53
C SER A 41 24.59 -0.43 9.17
N GLY A 42 25.36 0.63 9.45
CA GLY A 42 26.74 0.75 8.99
C GLY A 42 26.90 0.87 7.46
N GLN A 43 25.81 1.14 6.73
CA GLN A 43 25.80 1.19 5.26
C GLN A 43 26.25 2.55 4.72
N GLY A 44 26.76 2.55 3.48
CA GLY A 44 27.37 3.72 2.84
C GLY A 44 26.41 4.60 2.05
N GLY A 45 25.11 4.28 2.05
CA GLY A 45 24.07 5.02 1.34
C GLY A 45 22.83 4.18 0.99
N PHE A 46 22.08 4.65 -0.02
CA PHE A 46 20.83 4.07 -0.52
C PHE A 46 20.90 3.73 -1.99
N PHE A 47 20.16 2.69 -2.36
CA PHE A 47 19.86 2.33 -3.73
C PHE A 47 18.35 2.33 -3.95
N LEU A 48 17.87 3.07 -4.95
CA LEU A 48 16.45 3.08 -5.33
C LEU A 48 16.27 2.70 -6.81
N PRO A 49 15.51 1.64 -7.10
CA PRO A 49 14.92 1.43 -8.42
C PRO A 49 13.93 2.58 -8.73
N LEU A 50 14.36 3.55 -9.55
CA LEU A 50 13.58 4.76 -9.85
C LEU A 50 12.83 4.57 -11.16
N SER A 51 11.51 4.39 -11.07
CA SER A 51 10.65 4.11 -12.23
C SER A 51 10.12 5.34 -12.97
N GLY A 52 10.22 6.54 -12.37
CA GLY A 52 9.60 7.75 -12.92
C GLY A 52 8.07 7.84 -12.69
N GLY A 53 7.54 6.97 -11.82
CA GLY A 53 6.17 7.02 -11.30
C GLY A 53 6.08 7.73 -9.95
N VAL A 54 4.85 7.91 -9.44
CA VAL A 54 4.58 8.62 -8.18
C VAL A 54 5.34 8.01 -7.00
N ASP A 55 5.27 6.70 -6.82
CA ASP A 55 5.73 6.06 -5.58
C ASP A 55 7.25 6.12 -5.42
N SER A 56 8.01 5.72 -6.45
CA SER A 56 9.46 5.81 -6.43
C SER A 56 9.94 7.26 -6.35
N SER A 57 9.20 8.20 -6.96
CA SER A 57 9.49 9.65 -6.83
C SER A 57 9.24 10.18 -5.41
N SER A 58 8.25 9.62 -4.69
CA SER A 58 8.01 9.93 -3.28
C SER A 58 9.17 9.46 -2.41
N VAL A 59 9.66 8.24 -2.63
CA VAL A 59 10.86 7.72 -1.94
C VAL A 59 12.07 8.63 -2.19
N ALA A 60 12.31 9.01 -3.46
CA ALA A 60 13.41 9.90 -3.82
C ALA A 60 13.30 11.28 -3.14
N SER A 61 12.09 11.83 -3.07
CA SER A 61 11.82 13.10 -2.40
C SER A 61 12.02 13.02 -0.87
N ILE A 62 11.74 11.88 -0.24
CA ILE A 62 12.01 11.65 1.19
C ILE A 62 13.53 11.61 1.45
N VAL A 63 14.30 10.91 0.62
CA VAL A 63 15.78 10.89 0.75
C VAL A 63 16.36 12.29 0.52
N PHE A 64 15.80 13.06 -0.41
CA PHE A 64 16.22 14.44 -0.64
C PHE A 64 15.88 15.37 0.55
N SER A 65 14.69 15.21 1.14
CA SER A 65 14.32 15.89 2.39
C SER A 65 15.30 15.60 3.52
N MET A 66 15.68 14.33 3.69
CA MET A 66 16.70 13.93 4.68
C MET A 66 18.03 14.67 4.44
N CYS A 67 18.47 14.82 3.18
CA CYS A 67 19.67 15.58 2.86
C CYS A 67 19.55 17.07 3.26
N HIS A 68 18.37 17.68 3.07
CA HIS A 68 18.09 19.05 3.53
C HIS A 68 18.19 19.18 5.05
N LEU A 69 17.59 18.25 5.81
CA LEU A 69 17.61 18.25 7.27
C LEU A 69 19.04 18.11 7.82
N VAL A 70 19.84 17.23 7.20
CA VAL A 70 21.22 16.97 7.59
C VAL A 70 22.12 18.19 7.34
N VAL A 71 21.98 18.84 6.18
CA VAL A 71 22.71 20.07 5.87
C VAL A 71 22.34 21.19 6.85
N ASP A 72 21.05 21.36 7.14
CA ASP A 72 20.56 22.36 8.10
C ASP A 72 21.07 22.09 9.52
N ALA A 73 21.08 20.84 9.98
CA ALA A 73 21.63 20.46 11.29
C ALA A 73 23.14 20.76 11.41
N ILE A 74 23.91 20.48 10.36
CA ILE A 74 25.34 20.78 10.30
C ILE A 74 25.59 22.30 10.29
N GLN A 75 24.79 23.07 9.55
CA GLN A 75 24.85 24.53 9.55
C GLN A 75 24.53 25.14 10.92
N LYS A 76 23.66 24.48 11.69
CA LYS A 76 23.34 24.84 13.09
C LYS A 76 24.41 24.37 14.10
N GLY A 77 25.45 23.70 13.66
CA GLY A 77 26.59 23.30 14.50
C GLY A 77 26.47 21.91 15.13
N ASP A 78 25.61 21.02 14.62
CA ASP A 78 25.55 19.63 15.10
C ASP A 78 26.80 18.84 14.67
N SER A 79 27.75 18.74 15.59
CA SER A 79 29.03 18.04 15.39
C SER A 79 28.88 16.53 15.26
N LYS A 80 27.83 15.94 15.85
CA LYS A 80 27.57 14.51 15.75
C LYS A 80 27.08 14.15 14.35
N VAL A 81 26.13 14.90 13.82
CA VAL A 81 25.62 14.72 12.45
C VAL A 81 26.76 14.88 11.44
N LEU A 82 27.64 15.88 11.62
CA LEU A 82 28.81 16.06 10.77
C LEU A 82 29.76 14.86 10.81
N SER A 83 30.05 14.35 12.02
CA SER A 83 30.91 13.16 12.19
C SER A 83 30.31 11.92 11.52
N ASP A 84 28.99 11.72 11.67
CA ASP A 84 28.28 10.61 11.04
C ASP A 84 28.29 10.71 9.51
N VAL A 85 28.05 11.90 8.94
CA VAL A 85 28.14 12.11 7.48
C VAL A 85 29.53 11.77 6.98
N ARG A 86 30.59 12.31 7.60
CA ARG A 86 31.99 12.06 7.23
C ARG A 86 32.34 10.57 7.25
N ARG A 87 31.86 9.86 8.27
CA ARG A 87 32.01 8.40 8.38
C ARG A 87 31.31 7.66 7.23
N ILE A 88 30.06 8.00 6.94
CA ILE A 88 29.26 7.34 5.88
C ILE A 88 29.83 7.61 4.49
N VAL A 89 30.24 8.86 4.21
CA VAL A 89 30.83 9.22 2.92
C VAL A 89 32.29 8.78 2.78
N CYS A 90 32.92 8.34 3.88
CA CYS A 90 34.32 7.98 3.98
C CYS A 90 35.27 9.13 3.61
N ASP A 91 34.93 10.35 4.04
CA ASP A 91 35.67 11.57 3.75
C ASP A 91 35.69 12.44 5.02
N GLY A 92 36.84 12.45 5.71
CA GLY A 92 37.02 13.11 7.01
C GLY A 92 37.00 14.64 6.94
N GLU A 93 37.27 15.21 5.77
CA GLU A 93 37.29 16.66 5.58
C GLU A 93 35.96 17.19 5.03
N TYR A 94 35.08 16.30 4.58
CA TYR A 94 33.82 16.70 3.98
C TYR A 94 32.93 17.51 4.92
N VAL A 95 32.41 18.62 4.42
CA VAL A 95 31.39 19.44 5.08
C VAL A 95 30.29 19.71 4.04
N PRO A 96 29.12 19.07 4.16
CA PRO A 96 28.05 19.25 3.18
C PRO A 96 27.47 20.66 3.28
N THR A 97 27.46 21.38 2.15
CA THR A 97 26.88 22.74 2.06
C THR A 97 25.60 22.78 1.26
N LYS A 98 25.44 21.87 0.29
CA LYS A 98 24.27 21.76 -0.58
C LYS A 98 23.64 20.38 -0.46
N PRO A 99 22.30 20.29 -0.28
CA PRO A 99 21.59 19.01 -0.20
C PRO A 99 21.81 18.11 -1.42
N GLN A 100 21.89 18.67 -2.63
CA GLN A 100 22.12 17.93 -3.86
C GLN A 100 23.49 17.23 -3.89
N GLU A 101 24.52 17.89 -3.36
CA GLU A 101 25.86 17.29 -3.30
C GLU A 101 25.90 16.10 -2.33
N LEU A 102 25.28 16.28 -1.15
CA LEU A 102 25.15 15.21 -0.17
C LEU A 102 24.35 14.04 -0.75
N CYS A 103 23.26 14.33 -1.46
CA CYS A 103 22.43 13.36 -2.15
C CYS A 103 23.26 12.53 -3.16
N GLY A 104 24.12 13.14 -3.98
CA GLY A 104 24.97 12.42 -4.94
C GLY A 104 26.02 11.50 -4.32
N ARG A 105 26.40 11.77 -3.06
CA ARG A 105 27.30 10.88 -2.29
C ARG A 105 26.54 9.75 -1.61
N LEU A 106 25.32 9.99 -1.14
CA LEU A 106 24.55 9.02 -0.34
C LEU A 106 23.54 8.20 -1.15
N PHE A 107 23.10 8.68 -2.30
CA PHE A 107 21.94 8.14 -2.99
C PHE A 107 22.26 7.75 -4.43
N VAL A 108 22.07 6.46 -4.71
CA VAL A 108 22.14 5.89 -6.06
C VAL A 108 20.72 5.59 -6.52
N THR A 109 20.36 6.10 -7.69
CA THR A 109 19.08 5.80 -8.34
C THR A 109 19.33 5.05 -9.64
N CYS A 110 18.45 4.10 -9.98
CA CYS A 110 18.58 3.34 -11.21
C CYS A 110 17.24 3.17 -11.91
N TYR A 111 17.13 3.66 -13.13
CA TYR A 111 16.03 3.31 -14.03
C TYR A 111 16.38 2.01 -14.76
N MET A 112 15.47 1.02 -14.69
CA MET A 112 15.66 -0.31 -15.27
C MET A 112 14.62 -0.57 -16.34
N GLY A 113 14.89 -0.06 -17.54
CA GLY A 113 14.00 -0.14 -18.69
C GLY A 113 14.01 -1.51 -19.36
N SER A 114 12.97 -1.77 -20.14
CA SER A 114 12.80 -2.93 -21.02
C SER A 114 12.33 -2.47 -22.40
N GLU A 115 12.19 -3.39 -23.36
CA GLU A 115 11.58 -3.12 -24.67
C GLU A 115 10.17 -2.50 -24.59
N ASN A 116 9.48 -2.72 -23.47
CA ASN A 116 8.13 -2.24 -23.22
C ASN A 116 8.09 -0.85 -22.56
N SER A 117 9.25 -0.32 -22.15
CA SER A 117 9.32 0.92 -21.37
C SER A 117 9.33 2.16 -22.26
N SER A 118 8.57 3.18 -21.86
CA SER A 118 8.45 4.42 -22.62
C SER A 118 9.66 5.33 -22.42
N GLN A 119 9.92 6.20 -23.41
CA GLN A 119 10.97 7.20 -23.27
C GLN A 119 10.58 8.24 -22.20
N GLU A 120 9.28 8.47 -22.02
CA GLU A 120 8.72 9.42 -21.08
C GLU A 120 8.98 9.02 -19.61
N THR A 121 8.75 7.75 -19.21
CA THR A 121 9.07 7.30 -17.83
C THR A 121 10.55 7.43 -17.53
N LYS A 122 11.40 7.07 -18.49
CA LYS A 122 12.85 7.19 -18.40
C LYS A 122 13.29 8.64 -18.23
N MET A 123 12.74 9.56 -19.01
CA MET A 123 13.07 10.99 -18.92
C MET A 123 12.59 11.62 -17.60
N ARG A 124 11.43 11.20 -17.07
CA ARG A 124 10.96 11.64 -15.74
C ARG A 124 11.90 11.17 -14.63
N ALA A 125 12.31 9.91 -14.65
CA ALA A 125 13.26 9.36 -13.68
C ALA A 125 14.60 10.10 -13.73
N PHE A 126 15.16 10.31 -14.93
CA PHE A 126 16.39 11.06 -15.13
C PHE A 126 16.29 12.50 -14.62
N SER A 127 15.26 13.23 -15.04
CA SER A 127 15.06 14.65 -14.66
C SER A 127 14.89 14.83 -13.16
N LEU A 128 14.18 13.92 -12.48
CA LEU A 128 14.08 13.94 -11.04
C LEU A 128 15.43 13.67 -10.37
N ALA A 129 16.15 12.65 -10.85
CA ALA A 129 17.46 12.29 -10.31
C ALA A 129 18.49 13.43 -10.45
N GLU A 130 18.44 14.16 -11.56
CA GLU A 130 19.26 15.36 -11.80
C GLU A 130 18.91 16.49 -10.83
N GLN A 131 17.62 16.81 -10.65
CA GLN A 131 17.19 17.90 -9.76
C GLN A 131 17.53 17.65 -8.29
N ILE A 132 17.43 16.40 -7.82
CA ILE A 132 17.81 16.03 -6.44
C ILE A 132 19.31 15.80 -6.29
N GLY A 133 20.06 15.68 -7.38
CA GLY A 133 21.51 15.44 -7.38
C GLY A 133 21.95 14.01 -7.09
N SER A 134 21.07 13.00 -7.21
CA SER A 134 21.44 11.59 -6.96
C SER A 134 22.39 11.05 -8.04
N TYR A 135 23.18 10.03 -7.70
CA TYR A 135 23.98 9.30 -8.70
C TYR A 135 23.05 8.38 -9.51
N HIS A 136 22.71 8.81 -10.73
CA HIS A 136 21.71 8.13 -11.56
C HIS A 136 22.32 7.19 -12.60
N MET A 137 21.71 6.02 -12.75
CA MET A 137 22.03 5.04 -13.79
C MET A 137 20.78 4.69 -14.58
N ASN A 138 20.97 4.37 -15.85
CA ASN A 138 19.93 3.81 -16.69
C ASN A 138 20.46 2.51 -17.32
N ILE A 139 19.74 1.41 -17.12
CA ILE A 139 20.08 0.09 -17.67
C ILE A 139 18.90 -0.49 -18.44
N ASN A 140 19.20 -1.36 -19.39
CA ASN A 140 18.21 -2.17 -20.09
C ASN A 140 18.29 -3.63 -19.58
N ILE A 141 17.16 -4.24 -19.27
CA ILE A 141 17.08 -5.60 -18.69
C ILE A 141 16.80 -6.70 -19.72
N ASP A 142 16.57 -6.37 -20.99
CA ASP A 142 16.07 -7.29 -22.02
C ASP A 142 17.03 -8.45 -22.28
N VAL A 143 18.35 -8.21 -22.17
CA VAL A 143 19.36 -9.28 -22.30
C VAL A 143 19.19 -10.32 -21.19
N ALA A 144 18.98 -9.88 -19.94
CA ALA A 144 18.77 -10.78 -18.82
C ALA A 144 17.42 -11.52 -18.93
N VAL A 145 16.37 -10.81 -19.35
CA VAL A 145 15.05 -11.40 -19.60
C VAL A 145 15.15 -12.49 -20.68
N SER A 146 15.77 -12.16 -21.82
CA SER A 146 15.96 -13.08 -22.94
C SER A 146 16.76 -14.31 -22.54
N ALA A 147 17.81 -14.16 -21.73
CA ALA A 147 18.59 -15.28 -21.24
C ALA A 147 17.75 -16.23 -20.36
N VAL A 148 16.94 -15.69 -19.44
CA VAL A 148 16.05 -16.50 -18.58
C VAL A 148 14.98 -17.22 -19.41
N LEU A 149 14.37 -16.53 -20.37
CA LEU A 149 13.39 -17.14 -21.27
C LEU A 149 14.02 -18.18 -22.21
N GLY A 150 15.27 -17.98 -22.61
CA GLY A 150 16.06 -18.94 -23.38
C GLY A 150 16.26 -20.25 -22.61
N ILE A 151 16.58 -20.18 -21.32
CA ILE A 151 16.70 -21.36 -20.45
C ILE A 151 15.35 -22.11 -20.37
N PHE A 152 14.24 -21.39 -20.13
CA PHE A 152 12.91 -22.00 -20.10
C PHE A 152 12.54 -22.68 -21.43
N THR A 153 12.84 -22.01 -22.55
CA THR A 153 12.56 -22.52 -23.90
C THR A 153 13.38 -23.77 -24.20
N ALA A 154 14.66 -23.78 -23.82
CA ALA A 154 15.55 -24.93 -24.03
C ALA A 154 15.07 -26.19 -23.29
N VAL A 155 14.47 -26.03 -22.10
CA VAL A 155 13.98 -27.17 -21.29
C VAL A 155 12.57 -27.59 -21.69
N SER A 156 11.66 -26.65 -21.93
CA SER A 156 10.24 -26.94 -22.16
C SER A 156 9.85 -27.13 -23.63
N GLY A 157 10.67 -26.61 -24.56
CA GLY A 157 10.32 -26.52 -25.99
C GLY A 157 9.23 -25.49 -26.32
N LEU A 158 8.78 -24.70 -25.33
CA LEU A 158 7.70 -23.72 -25.50
C LEU A 158 8.21 -22.29 -25.29
N VAL A 159 7.70 -21.36 -26.10
CA VAL A 159 8.01 -19.93 -26.00
C VAL A 159 6.77 -19.19 -25.50
N PRO A 160 6.79 -18.65 -24.25
CA PRO A 160 5.66 -17.90 -23.72
C PRO A 160 5.48 -16.58 -24.48
N ARG A 161 4.22 -16.13 -24.62
CA ARG A 161 3.88 -14.87 -25.31
C ARG A 161 3.05 -13.94 -24.42
N PHE A 162 3.19 -12.64 -24.66
CA PHE A 162 2.29 -11.64 -24.07
C PHE A 162 0.86 -11.79 -24.62
N ALA A 163 -0.14 -11.38 -23.85
CA ALA A 163 -1.54 -11.44 -24.25
C ALA A 163 -1.80 -10.65 -25.56
N SER A 164 -1.20 -9.48 -25.70
CA SER A 164 -1.23 -8.67 -26.94
C SER A 164 -0.62 -9.37 -28.16
N ARG A 165 0.19 -10.41 -27.95
CA ARG A 165 0.82 -11.23 -29.00
C ARG A 165 0.24 -12.65 -29.05
N GLY A 166 -0.98 -12.84 -28.55
CA GLY A 166 -1.73 -14.10 -28.62
C GLY A 166 -1.36 -15.15 -27.57
N GLY A 167 -0.64 -14.76 -26.51
CA GLY A 167 -0.40 -15.64 -25.35
C GLY A 167 -1.58 -15.69 -24.38
N SER A 168 -1.61 -16.71 -23.52
CA SER A 168 -2.60 -16.80 -22.46
C SER A 168 -2.35 -15.78 -21.33
N ALA A 169 -3.37 -15.50 -20.51
CA ALA A 169 -3.24 -14.64 -19.33
C ALA A 169 -2.13 -15.14 -18.36
N ARG A 170 -1.93 -16.47 -18.29
CA ARG A 170 -0.87 -17.09 -17.48
C ARG A 170 0.52 -16.75 -18.03
N GLU A 171 0.69 -16.83 -19.35
CA GLU A 171 1.97 -16.52 -20.00
C GLU A 171 2.30 -15.03 -19.87
N SER A 172 1.34 -14.14 -20.15
CA SER A 172 1.54 -12.70 -20.00
C SER A 172 1.96 -12.34 -18.57
N LEU A 173 1.24 -12.85 -17.58
CA LEU A 173 1.57 -12.63 -16.17
C LEU A 173 2.95 -13.20 -15.80
N ALA A 174 3.33 -14.36 -16.34
CA ALA A 174 4.66 -14.93 -16.10
C ALA A 174 5.78 -14.04 -16.69
N LEU A 175 5.61 -13.51 -17.90
CA LEU A 175 6.55 -12.60 -18.55
C LEU A 175 6.71 -11.28 -17.79
N GLN A 176 5.60 -10.69 -17.33
CA GLN A 176 5.63 -9.50 -16.47
C GLN A 176 6.38 -9.78 -15.16
N ASN A 177 6.08 -10.91 -14.51
CA ASN A 177 6.71 -11.31 -13.25
C ASN A 177 8.23 -11.54 -13.40
N VAL A 178 8.69 -12.12 -14.52
CA VAL A 178 10.14 -12.32 -14.78
C VAL A 178 10.85 -10.98 -14.85
N GLN A 179 10.30 -10.03 -15.60
CA GLN A 179 10.86 -8.67 -15.68
C GLN A 179 10.90 -8.00 -14.30
N ALA A 180 9.80 -8.09 -13.52
CA ALA A 180 9.72 -7.50 -12.18
C ALA A 180 10.77 -8.09 -11.21
N ARG A 181 10.96 -9.41 -11.21
CA ARG A 181 11.96 -10.09 -10.36
C ARG A 181 13.39 -9.82 -10.78
N LEU A 182 13.67 -9.75 -12.08
CA LEU A 182 15.02 -9.44 -12.56
C LEU A 182 15.47 -8.03 -12.17
N ARG A 183 14.54 -7.06 -12.12
CA ARG A 183 14.85 -5.72 -11.56
C ARG A 183 15.28 -5.80 -10.10
N MET A 184 14.66 -6.66 -9.28
CA MET A 184 15.07 -6.88 -7.90
C MET A 184 16.48 -7.49 -7.81
N VAL A 185 16.77 -8.51 -8.62
CA VAL A 185 18.11 -9.12 -8.65
C VAL A 185 19.17 -8.08 -8.99
N LEU A 186 18.92 -7.27 -10.03
CA LEU A 186 19.83 -6.20 -10.43
C LEU A 186 19.95 -5.12 -9.35
N ALA A 187 18.84 -4.73 -8.70
CA ALA A 187 18.85 -3.74 -7.64
C ALA A 187 19.81 -4.12 -6.51
N TYR A 188 19.75 -5.37 -6.05
CA TYR A 188 20.67 -5.86 -5.02
C TYR A 188 22.11 -5.98 -5.50
N LEU A 189 22.34 -6.40 -6.75
CA LEU A 189 23.69 -6.44 -7.33
C LEU A 189 24.33 -5.06 -7.35
N PHE A 190 23.60 -4.05 -7.83
CA PHE A 190 24.09 -2.67 -7.84
C PHE A 190 24.23 -2.11 -6.43
N ALA A 191 23.29 -2.39 -5.53
CA ALA A 191 23.40 -1.94 -4.14
C ALA A 191 24.67 -2.46 -3.44
N GLN A 192 25.07 -3.70 -3.74
CA GLN A 192 26.28 -4.31 -3.18
C GLN A 192 27.57 -3.79 -3.81
N LEU A 193 27.58 -3.48 -5.12
CA LEU A 193 28.82 -3.21 -5.87
C LEU A 193 29.01 -1.75 -6.28
N MET A 194 27.99 -0.89 -6.22
CA MET A 194 28.13 0.48 -6.73
C MET A 194 29.07 1.36 -5.91
N LEU A 195 29.22 1.09 -4.61
CA LEU A 195 30.24 1.76 -3.81
C LEU A 195 31.65 1.22 -4.15
N TRP A 196 31.78 -0.08 -4.39
CA TRP A 196 33.03 -0.68 -4.85
C TRP A 196 33.51 -0.07 -6.18
N VAL A 197 32.62 0.07 -7.18
CA VAL A 197 32.92 0.76 -8.46
C VAL A 197 33.42 2.20 -8.24
N ARG A 198 32.98 2.84 -7.15
CA ARG A 198 33.33 4.21 -6.77
C ARG A 198 34.49 4.28 -5.77
N ASN A 199 35.23 3.19 -5.56
CA ASN A 199 36.32 3.08 -4.59
C ASN A 199 35.91 3.49 -3.15
N ARG A 200 34.68 3.16 -2.75
CA ARG A 200 34.15 3.37 -1.41
C ARG A 200 33.82 2.04 -0.75
N SER A 201 34.10 1.93 0.54
CA SER A 201 33.75 0.77 1.34
C SER A 201 32.26 0.72 1.67
N GLY A 202 31.74 -0.48 1.91
CA GLY A 202 30.36 -0.73 2.33
C GLY A 202 29.42 -1.03 1.17
N GLY A 203 28.13 -1.21 1.50
CA GLY A 203 27.04 -1.39 0.55
C GLY A 203 26.01 -0.28 0.66
N LEU A 204 24.97 -0.38 -0.17
CA LEU A 204 23.81 0.49 -0.16
C LEU A 204 22.59 -0.30 0.34
N LEU A 205 21.69 0.37 1.05
CA LEU A 205 20.39 -0.21 1.40
C LEU A 205 19.42 -0.04 0.23
N VAL A 206 18.81 -1.13 -0.19
CA VAL A 206 17.77 -1.12 -1.22
C VAL A 206 16.49 -0.56 -0.62
N LEU A 207 15.96 0.49 -1.23
CA LEU A 207 14.71 1.13 -0.84
C LEU A 207 13.55 0.59 -1.68
N GLY A 208 12.52 0.08 -1.00
CA GLY A 208 11.26 -0.32 -1.61
C GLY A 208 10.33 0.88 -1.83
N SER A 209 9.41 0.75 -2.80
CA SER A 209 8.45 1.81 -3.13
C SER A 209 7.02 1.30 -3.29
N ALA A 210 6.64 0.22 -2.60
CA ALA A 210 5.24 -0.22 -2.56
C ALA A 210 4.46 0.65 -1.56
N ASN A 211 3.25 1.08 -1.90
CA ASN A 211 2.40 1.85 -0.97
C ASN A 211 1.44 0.93 -0.17
N VAL A 212 0.77 1.50 0.84
CA VAL A 212 -0.07 0.72 1.76
C VAL A 212 -1.30 0.12 1.08
N ASP A 213 -1.84 0.77 0.05
CA ASP A 213 -3.06 0.36 -0.64
C ASP A 213 -2.78 -0.82 -1.59
N GLU A 214 -1.67 -0.76 -2.33
CA GLU A 214 -1.14 -1.88 -3.13
C GLU A 214 -0.80 -3.08 -2.26
N ALA A 215 -0.15 -2.86 -1.12
CA ALA A 215 0.14 -3.91 -0.16
C ALA A 215 -1.15 -4.57 0.36
N LEU A 216 -2.17 -3.78 0.70
CA LEU A 216 -3.45 -4.28 1.18
C LEU A 216 -4.18 -5.14 0.15
N ARG A 217 -4.21 -4.71 -1.12
CA ARG A 217 -4.74 -5.51 -2.24
C ARG A 217 -3.86 -6.74 -2.50
N GLY A 218 -2.56 -6.59 -2.30
CA GLY A 218 -1.53 -7.50 -2.78
C GLY A 218 -1.22 -7.32 -4.27
N TYR A 219 -1.35 -6.08 -4.77
CA TYR A 219 -1.00 -5.70 -6.15
C TYR A 219 0.50 -5.47 -6.27
N MET A 220 1.24 -6.57 -6.30
CA MET A 220 2.70 -6.58 -6.46
C MET A 220 3.13 -7.97 -6.90
N THR A 221 4.29 -8.07 -7.55
CA THR A 221 4.89 -9.37 -7.82
C THR A 221 5.64 -9.83 -6.56
N LYS A 222 5.37 -11.04 -6.09
CA LYS A 222 6.13 -11.59 -4.95
C LYS A 222 7.60 -11.69 -5.35
N TYR A 223 8.46 -11.04 -4.55
CA TYR A 223 9.91 -10.92 -4.77
C TYR A 223 10.35 -10.05 -5.96
N ASP A 224 9.57 -9.03 -6.34
CA ASP A 224 10.06 -7.92 -7.17
C ASP A 224 10.66 -6.80 -6.30
N CYS A 225 10.84 -5.60 -6.86
CA CYS A 225 11.37 -4.43 -6.16
C CYS A 225 10.49 -3.93 -4.98
N SER A 226 9.30 -4.51 -4.77
CA SER A 226 8.55 -4.34 -3.51
C SER A 226 9.21 -5.06 -2.32
N SER A 227 10.11 -6.02 -2.60
CA SER A 227 10.97 -6.73 -1.65
C SER A 227 12.36 -6.08 -1.65
N ALA A 228 12.64 -5.34 -0.59
CA ALA A 228 13.81 -4.49 -0.40
C ALA A 228 14.23 -4.57 1.08
N ASP A 229 15.22 -3.76 1.49
CA ASP A 229 15.69 -3.77 2.89
C ASP A 229 14.77 -2.96 3.80
N VAL A 230 14.28 -1.81 3.30
CA VAL A 230 13.34 -0.93 4.00
C VAL A 230 12.44 -0.20 3.01
N ASN A 231 11.20 0.06 3.40
CA ASN A 231 10.24 0.81 2.59
C ASN A 231 9.72 2.06 3.34
N PRO A 232 10.18 3.28 2.99
CA PRO A 232 9.75 4.52 3.65
C PRO A 232 8.26 4.83 3.47
N ILE A 233 7.65 4.34 2.39
CA ILE A 233 6.29 4.72 1.99
C ILE A 233 5.26 3.59 2.16
N GLY A 234 5.69 2.40 2.60
CA GLY A 234 4.81 1.22 2.71
C GLY A 234 3.66 1.37 3.71
N GLY A 235 3.71 2.37 4.58
CA GLY A 235 2.62 2.73 5.47
C GLY A 235 1.78 3.92 5.01
N ILE A 236 1.96 4.46 3.80
CA ILE A 236 1.31 5.69 3.32
C ILE A 236 0.36 5.37 2.15
N SER A 237 -0.82 6.02 2.13
CA SER A 237 -1.81 5.86 1.04
C SER A 237 -1.35 6.48 -0.28
N LYS A 238 -1.83 5.95 -1.41
CA LYS A 238 -1.53 6.52 -2.74
C LYS A 238 -2.01 7.97 -2.84
N THR A 239 -3.15 8.27 -2.24
CA THR A 239 -3.70 9.63 -2.19
C THR A 239 -2.78 10.60 -1.45
N ASP A 240 -2.22 10.18 -0.31
CA ASP A 240 -1.31 11.02 0.45
C ASP A 240 0.06 11.15 -0.20
N LEU A 241 0.53 10.13 -0.92
CA LEU A 241 1.76 10.22 -1.71
C LEU A 241 1.63 11.28 -2.82
N ARG A 242 0.48 11.37 -3.48
CA ARG A 242 0.22 12.43 -4.47
C ARG A 242 0.22 13.81 -3.82
N SER A 243 -0.49 14.00 -2.70
CA SER A 243 -0.49 15.26 -1.94
C SER A 243 0.92 15.64 -1.45
N PHE A 244 1.67 14.64 -0.99
CA PHE A 244 3.07 14.79 -0.58
C PHE A 244 3.96 15.28 -1.72
N LEU A 245 3.84 14.73 -2.94
CA LEU A 245 4.63 15.21 -4.08
C LEU A 245 4.26 16.63 -4.49
N VAL A 246 2.99 17.04 -4.35
CA VAL A 246 2.59 18.45 -4.57
C VAL A 246 3.29 19.35 -3.56
N TYR A 247 3.33 18.95 -2.29
CA TYR A 247 4.06 19.67 -1.25
C TYR A 247 5.56 19.72 -1.55
N ALA A 248 6.18 18.56 -1.83
CA ALA A 248 7.60 18.41 -2.08
C ALA A 248 8.07 19.24 -3.28
N LYS A 249 7.24 19.32 -4.34
CA LYS A 249 7.48 20.19 -5.49
C LYS A 249 7.76 21.62 -5.07
N ASN A 250 6.89 22.19 -4.25
CA ASN A 250 6.97 23.58 -3.86
C ASN A 250 8.05 23.79 -2.79
N LYS A 251 8.17 22.86 -1.83
CA LYS A 251 9.13 22.94 -0.72
C LYS A 251 10.58 22.86 -1.20
N PHE A 252 10.85 21.98 -2.17
CA PHE A 252 12.20 21.67 -2.64
C PHE A 252 12.49 22.21 -4.05
N ASN A 253 11.55 22.95 -4.65
CA ASN A 253 11.65 23.48 -6.01
C ASN A 253 11.98 22.38 -7.05
N LEU A 254 11.15 21.33 -7.08
CA LEU A 254 11.31 20.16 -7.96
C LEU A 254 10.23 20.15 -9.06
N PRO A 255 10.31 21.02 -10.10
CA PRO A 255 9.23 21.21 -11.08
C PRO A 255 8.81 19.93 -11.83
N ILE A 256 9.74 18.98 -12.01
CA ILE A 256 9.47 17.69 -12.67
C ILE A 256 8.36 16.87 -11.99
N LEU A 257 8.14 17.09 -10.69
CA LEU A 257 7.06 16.42 -9.96
C LEU A 257 5.68 16.77 -10.52
N SER A 258 5.50 17.91 -11.20
CA SER A 258 4.24 18.22 -11.90
C SER A 258 3.96 17.24 -13.04
N GLU A 259 5.00 16.88 -13.80
CA GLU A 259 4.89 15.95 -14.92
C GLU A 259 4.63 14.53 -14.41
N ILE A 260 5.35 14.12 -13.35
CA ILE A 260 5.15 12.82 -12.69
C ILE A 260 3.72 12.68 -12.14
N LEU A 261 3.18 13.74 -11.53
CA LEU A 261 1.81 13.74 -11.00
C LEU A 261 0.72 13.73 -12.08
N GLY A 262 1.01 14.32 -13.24
CA GLY A 262 0.13 14.38 -14.40
C GLY A 262 0.17 13.13 -15.28
N ALA A 263 1.20 12.31 -15.15
CA ALA A 263 1.31 11.05 -15.88
C ALA A 263 0.28 10.01 -15.38
N PRO A 264 -0.33 9.22 -16.28
CA PRO A 264 -1.24 8.15 -15.88
C PRO A 264 -0.49 7.06 -15.10
N PRO A 265 -1.07 6.53 -14.00
CA PRO A 265 -0.47 5.43 -13.24
C PRO A 265 -0.57 4.13 -14.03
N THR A 266 0.57 3.52 -14.32
CA THR A 266 0.67 2.32 -15.14
C THR A 266 1.96 1.55 -14.91
N ALA A 267 1.91 0.23 -15.07
CA ALA A 267 3.07 -0.65 -15.11
C ALA A 267 3.46 -0.95 -16.56
N GLU A 268 4.60 -0.41 -17.02
CA GLU A 268 5.15 -0.64 -18.37
C GLU A 268 5.84 -2.02 -18.48
N LEU A 269 5.08 -3.08 -18.21
CA LEU A 269 5.55 -4.47 -18.21
C LEU A 269 5.02 -5.28 -19.41
N GLU A 270 4.07 -4.74 -20.16
CA GLU A 270 3.51 -5.34 -21.37
C GLU A 270 3.81 -4.48 -22.61
N PRO A 271 3.86 -5.08 -23.81
CA PRO A 271 4.07 -4.33 -25.04
C PRO A 271 3.01 -3.26 -25.24
N LEU A 272 3.46 -2.04 -25.52
CA LEU A 272 2.60 -0.91 -25.86
C LEU A 272 1.88 -1.19 -27.19
N ASP A 273 0.55 -1.01 -27.23
CA ASP A 273 -0.22 -1.11 -28.47
C ASP A 273 -0.18 0.24 -29.19
N GLY A 274 0.49 0.30 -30.35
CA GLY A 274 0.70 1.56 -31.09
C GLY A 274 1.42 2.65 -30.29
N GLY A 275 2.26 2.28 -29.31
CA GLY A 275 2.92 3.23 -28.41
C GLY A 275 2.03 3.77 -27.29
N ARG A 276 0.83 3.22 -27.10
CA ARG A 276 -0.08 3.56 -26.00
C ARG A 276 -0.21 2.41 -25.02
N LEU A 277 -0.36 2.79 -23.75
CA LEU A 277 -0.60 1.87 -22.65
C LEU A 277 -1.97 1.24 -22.79
N THR A 278 -2.04 -0.07 -22.53
CA THR A 278 -3.26 -0.85 -22.70
C THR A 278 -4.21 -0.71 -21.51
N GLN A 279 -3.71 -0.40 -20.30
CA GLN A 279 -4.50 -0.34 -19.07
C GLN A 279 -3.82 0.46 -17.95
N THR A 280 -4.63 1.13 -17.10
CA THR A 280 -4.18 1.79 -15.87
C THR A 280 -4.16 0.83 -14.67
N ASP A 281 -3.42 1.17 -13.62
CA ASP A 281 -3.33 0.34 -12.41
C ASP A 281 -4.71 0.10 -11.76
N GLU A 282 -5.58 1.12 -11.72
CA GLU A 282 -6.91 1.01 -11.09
C GLU A 282 -7.85 0.09 -11.89
N GLU A 283 -7.75 0.13 -13.21
CA GLU A 283 -8.50 -0.77 -14.10
C GLU A 283 -8.04 -2.23 -13.92
N ASP A 284 -6.73 -2.49 -13.83
CA ASP A 284 -6.23 -3.86 -13.58
C ASP A 284 -6.54 -4.35 -12.15
N MET A 285 -6.55 -3.43 -11.18
CA MET A 285 -7.00 -3.75 -9.83
C MET A 285 -8.51 -4.06 -9.77
N GLY A 286 -9.30 -3.47 -10.66
CA GLY A 286 -10.76 -3.48 -10.62
C GLY A 286 -11.32 -2.68 -9.44
N MET A 287 -10.55 -1.70 -8.94
CA MET A 287 -10.90 -0.83 -7.83
C MET A 287 -9.98 0.40 -7.83
N THR A 288 -10.54 1.54 -7.46
CA THR A 288 -9.77 2.79 -7.33
C THR A 288 -8.97 2.83 -6.03
N TYR A 289 -7.91 3.64 -5.99
CA TYR A 289 -7.15 3.90 -4.76
C TYR A 289 -8.02 4.53 -3.67
N ALA A 290 -9.01 5.35 -4.05
CA ALA A 290 -9.97 5.93 -3.12
C ALA A 290 -10.84 4.85 -2.44
N GLU A 291 -11.34 3.89 -3.22
CA GLU A 291 -12.08 2.73 -2.71
C GLU A 291 -11.21 1.85 -1.80
N LEU A 292 -9.97 1.56 -2.22
CA LEU A 292 -9.01 0.78 -1.43
C LEU A 292 -8.74 1.38 -0.06
N SER A 293 -8.56 2.70 0.00
CA SER A 293 -8.42 3.44 1.26
C SER A 293 -9.64 3.26 2.18
N VAL A 294 -10.86 3.30 1.63
CA VAL A 294 -12.09 3.06 2.39
C VAL A 294 -12.18 1.61 2.89
N PHE A 295 -11.90 0.63 2.02
CA PHE A 295 -11.87 -0.79 2.41
C PHE A 295 -10.83 -1.05 3.51
N GLY A 296 -9.65 -0.42 3.41
CA GLY A 296 -8.58 -0.48 4.39
C GLY A 296 -9.04 -0.04 5.77
N ARG A 297 -9.61 1.17 5.86
CA ARG A 297 -10.15 1.73 7.12
C ARG A 297 -11.28 0.87 7.68
N LEU A 298 -12.26 0.48 6.86
CA LEU A 298 -13.36 -0.36 7.32
C LEU A 298 -12.87 -1.72 7.85
N ARG A 299 -11.96 -2.39 7.14
CA ARG A 299 -11.39 -3.68 7.54
C ARG A 299 -10.60 -3.57 8.85
N LYS A 300 -9.71 -2.58 8.97
CA LYS A 300 -8.74 -2.52 10.09
C LYS A 300 -9.22 -1.66 11.25
N GLN A 301 -9.73 -0.46 11.01
CA GLN A 301 -10.16 0.44 12.09
C GLN A 301 -11.54 0.05 12.59
N ASN A 302 -12.51 -0.11 11.68
CA ASN A 302 -13.89 -0.47 12.04
C ASN A 302 -14.12 -1.99 12.19
N LYS A 303 -13.06 -2.81 12.08
CA LYS A 303 -13.10 -4.28 12.26
C LYS A 303 -14.14 -5.00 11.40
N CYS A 304 -14.42 -4.47 10.20
CA CYS A 304 -15.45 -5.04 9.33
C CYS A 304 -14.92 -6.24 8.55
N GLY A 305 -15.59 -7.39 8.67
CA GLY A 305 -15.52 -8.50 7.71
C GLY A 305 -16.42 -8.24 6.49
N PRO A 306 -16.53 -9.20 5.54
CA PRO A 306 -17.22 -8.99 4.27
C PRO A 306 -18.66 -8.49 4.42
N TYR A 307 -19.48 -9.21 5.21
CA TYR A 307 -20.88 -8.86 5.41
C TYR A 307 -21.05 -7.49 6.07
N SER A 308 -20.33 -7.22 7.15
CA SER A 308 -20.40 -5.92 7.84
C SER A 308 -19.91 -4.75 6.98
N MET A 309 -18.92 -4.99 6.10
CA MET A 309 -18.44 -3.98 5.16
C MET A 309 -19.51 -3.68 4.12
N PHE A 310 -20.15 -4.71 3.56
CA PHE A 310 -21.29 -4.54 2.66
C PHE A 310 -22.41 -3.72 3.31
N CYS A 311 -22.87 -4.08 4.50
CA CYS A 311 -23.95 -3.35 5.19
C CYS A 311 -23.59 -1.88 5.51
N LYS A 312 -22.32 -1.56 5.77
CA LYS A 312 -21.90 -0.16 5.92
C LYS A 312 -21.90 0.58 4.58
N LEU A 313 -21.34 -0.04 3.55
CA LEU A 313 -21.14 0.60 2.26
C LEU A 313 -22.43 0.83 1.50
N ILE A 314 -23.46 -0.01 1.64
CA ILE A 314 -24.77 0.26 1.03
C ILE A 314 -25.38 1.58 1.53
N ASN A 315 -25.09 1.97 2.78
CA ASN A 315 -25.58 3.21 3.36
C ASN A 315 -24.71 4.41 2.98
N THR A 316 -23.39 4.23 2.90
CA THR A 316 -22.45 5.33 2.63
C THR A 316 -22.26 5.60 1.14
N TRP A 317 -22.42 4.60 0.28
CA TRP A 317 -22.26 4.70 -1.18
C TRP A 317 -23.59 4.63 -1.93
N GLY A 318 -24.73 4.61 -1.23
CA GLY A 318 -26.05 4.45 -1.85
C GLY A 318 -26.44 5.56 -2.83
N ALA A 319 -25.74 6.70 -2.83
CA ALA A 319 -25.91 7.76 -3.82
C ALA A 319 -25.22 7.44 -5.17
N ASP A 320 -24.09 6.72 -5.13
CA ASP A 320 -23.21 6.51 -6.29
C ASP A 320 -23.21 5.05 -6.79
N CYS A 321 -23.70 4.11 -5.98
CA CYS A 321 -23.65 2.67 -6.25
C CYS A 321 -24.94 1.96 -5.85
N THR A 322 -25.42 1.06 -6.69
CA THR A 322 -26.50 0.14 -6.33
C THR A 322 -26.04 -0.89 -5.29
N PRO A 323 -26.95 -1.49 -4.50
CA PRO A 323 -26.58 -2.57 -3.58
C PRO A 323 -25.85 -3.73 -4.26
N GLU A 324 -26.19 -4.05 -5.51
CA GLU A 324 -25.49 -5.09 -6.29
C GLU A 324 -24.05 -4.69 -6.62
N GLN A 325 -23.81 -3.45 -7.04
CA GLN A 325 -22.46 -2.94 -7.29
C GLN A 325 -21.62 -2.95 -6.02
N VAL A 326 -22.18 -2.55 -4.87
CA VAL A 326 -21.49 -2.61 -3.58
C VAL A 326 -21.14 -4.06 -3.21
N SER A 327 -22.08 -4.99 -3.38
CA SER A 327 -21.85 -6.44 -3.14
C SER A 327 -20.67 -6.94 -3.98
N ASN A 328 -20.67 -6.66 -5.28
CA ASN A 328 -19.62 -7.08 -6.20
C ASN A 328 -18.25 -6.50 -5.82
N LYS A 329 -18.19 -5.21 -5.48
CA LYS A 329 -16.95 -4.54 -5.05
C LYS A 329 -16.40 -5.14 -3.75
N VAL A 330 -17.24 -5.37 -2.75
CA VAL A 330 -16.83 -5.98 -1.47
C VAL A 330 -16.33 -7.41 -1.67
N LYS A 331 -17.05 -8.22 -2.46
CA LYS A 331 -16.61 -9.60 -2.76
C LYS A 331 -15.28 -9.62 -3.51
N HIS A 332 -15.12 -8.75 -4.50
CA HIS A 332 -13.86 -8.62 -5.26
C HIS A 332 -12.69 -8.24 -4.36
N PHE A 333 -12.87 -7.25 -3.48
CA PHE A 333 -11.86 -6.84 -2.50
C PHE A 333 -11.44 -8.00 -1.59
N PHE A 334 -12.39 -8.68 -0.92
CA PHE A 334 -12.05 -9.76 0.02
C PHE A 334 -11.46 -11.00 -0.67
N ARG A 335 -11.88 -11.30 -1.91
CA ARG A 335 -11.26 -12.36 -2.71
C ARG A 335 -9.80 -12.01 -3.02
N CYS A 336 -9.52 -10.81 -3.53
CA CYS A 336 -8.16 -10.35 -3.84
C CYS A 336 -7.27 -10.31 -2.59
N TYR A 337 -7.79 -9.77 -1.49
CA TYR A 337 -7.12 -9.75 -0.19
C TYR A 337 -6.73 -11.16 0.26
N ALA A 338 -7.67 -12.12 0.21
CA ALA A 338 -7.43 -13.49 0.66
C ALA A 338 -6.38 -14.21 -0.18
N ILE A 339 -6.49 -14.18 -1.51
CA ILE A 339 -5.55 -14.89 -2.39
C ILE A 339 -4.12 -14.32 -2.32
N ASN A 340 -3.99 -13.02 -2.05
CA ASN A 340 -2.70 -12.33 -2.03
C ASN A 340 -2.12 -12.14 -0.62
N ARG A 341 -2.84 -12.51 0.45
CA ARG A 341 -2.37 -12.24 1.83
C ARG A 341 -0.99 -12.84 2.11
N HIS A 342 -0.69 -13.99 1.52
CA HIS A 342 0.62 -14.64 1.63
C HIS A 342 1.80 -13.72 1.20
N LYS A 343 1.57 -12.69 0.37
CA LYS A 343 2.60 -11.71 0.00
C LYS A 343 3.00 -10.81 1.18
N MET A 344 2.09 -10.56 2.12
CA MET A 344 2.33 -9.71 3.29
C MET A 344 3.29 -10.33 4.30
N THR A 345 3.39 -11.66 4.31
CA THR A 345 4.32 -12.39 5.19
C THR A 345 5.79 -12.14 4.85
N VAL A 346 6.07 -11.66 3.62
CA VAL A 346 7.42 -11.39 3.11
C VAL A 346 7.57 -9.94 2.64
N LEU A 347 6.61 -9.07 2.98
CA LEU A 347 6.67 -7.67 2.58
C LEU A 347 7.82 -6.97 3.31
N THR A 348 8.50 -6.08 2.60
CA THR A 348 9.55 -5.23 3.16
C THR A 348 9.09 -4.50 4.42
N PRO A 349 9.89 -4.47 5.49
CA PRO A 349 9.60 -3.66 6.67
C PRO A 349 9.40 -2.20 6.29
N ALA A 350 8.25 -1.64 6.67
CA ALA A 350 7.85 -0.29 6.29
C ALA A 350 7.72 0.64 7.49
N CYS A 351 7.92 1.94 7.26
CA CYS A 351 7.57 2.96 8.24
C CYS A 351 6.06 2.91 8.53
N HIS A 352 5.71 2.87 9.82
CA HIS A 352 4.31 2.92 10.22
C HIS A 352 3.79 4.36 10.13
N ALA A 353 2.71 4.57 9.38
CA ALA A 353 2.06 5.89 9.24
C ALA A 353 0.53 5.74 9.31
N GLU A 354 -0.06 5.00 8.37
CA GLU A 354 -1.50 4.76 8.37
C GLU A 354 -1.93 3.72 9.43
N SER A 355 -2.98 4.05 10.18
CA SER A 355 -3.59 3.18 11.19
C SER A 355 -4.44 2.04 10.60
N TYR A 356 -4.39 1.86 9.27
CA TYR A 356 -5.00 0.72 8.58
C TYR A 356 -4.00 -0.22 7.91
N SER A 357 -2.69 -0.04 8.19
CA SER A 357 -1.59 -0.84 7.62
C SER A 357 -1.86 -2.35 7.64
N PRO A 358 -1.56 -3.07 6.53
CA PRO A 358 -1.69 -4.52 6.44
C PRO A 358 -0.43 -5.28 6.91
N ASP A 359 0.57 -4.62 7.51
CA ASP A 359 1.81 -5.28 7.99
C ASP A 359 1.51 -6.47 8.91
N ASP A 360 2.01 -7.65 8.54
CA ASP A 360 1.75 -8.90 9.27
C ASP A 360 2.74 -9.14 10.43
N ASN A 361 3.88 -8.45 10.44
CA ASN A 361 4.96 -8.69 11.39
C ASN A 361 4.68 -8.13 12.78
N ARG A 362 3.98 -6.98 12.86
CA ARG A 362 3.82 -6.22 14.10
C ARG A 362 2.43 -5.63 14.29
N TYR A 363 1.68 -5.33 13.23
CA TYR A 363 0.48 -4.50 13.35
C TYR A 363 -0.85 -5.21 13.04
N ASP A 364 -0.90 -6.05 12.01
CA ASP A 364 -2.10 -6.72 11.52
C ASP A 364 -1.89 -8.22 11.34
N HIS A 365 -1.66 -8.93 12.45
CA HIS A 365 -1.58 -10.39 12.45
C HIS A 365 -2.86 -11.03 11.93
N ARG A 366 -2.74 -11.81 10.85
CA ARG A 366 -3.87 -12.46 10.17
C ARG A 366 -3.45 -13.83 9.63
N PRO A 367 -4.40 -14.77 9.43
CA PRO A 367 -4.13 -15.93 8.60
C PRO A 367 -3.60 -15.51 7.23
N PHE A 368 -2.76 -16.33 6.61
CA PHE A 368 -2.35 -16.15 5.21
C PHE A 368 -2.82 -17.28 4.29
N LEU A 369 -3.39 -18.34 4.88
CA LEU A 369 -4.09 -19.41 4.19
C LEU A 369 -5.59 -19.25 4.46
N TYR A 370 -6.29 -18.56 3.55
CA TYR A 370 -7.72 -18.33 3.64
C TYR A 370 -8.50 -19.25 2.69
N ASN A 371 -9.74 -19.58 3.06
CA ASN A 371 -10.74 -19.93 2.05
C ASN A 371 -11.14 -18.65 1.29
N ALA A 372 -10.51 -18.41 0.14
CA ALA A 372 -10.72 -17.21 -0.67
C ALA A 372 -12.10 -17.13 -1.33
N GLN A 373 -12.92 -18.18 -1.24
CA GLN A 373 -14.32 -18.14 -1.70
C GLN A 373 -15.25 -17.48 -0.68
N TRP A 374 -14.83 -17.34 0.59
CA TRP A 374 -15.61 -16.72 1.67
C TRP A 374 -17.07 -17.21 1.68
N THR A 375 -17.25 -18.53 1.53
CA THR A 375 -18.53 -19.15 1.12
C THR A 375 -19.71 -18.73 1.98
N TRP A 376 -19.54 -18.71 3.30
CA TRP A 376 -20.58 -18.27 4.23
C TRP A 376 -20.86 -16.78 4.14
N GLN A 377 -19.80 -15.97 4.18
CA GLN A 377 -19.92 -14.51 4.22
C GLN A 377 -20.51 -13.96 2.92
N PHE A 378 -20.14 -14.54 1.77
CA PHE A 378 -20.67 -14.12 0.47
C PHE A 378 -22.13 -14.56 0.30
N ARG A 379 -22.51 -15.75 0.80
CA ARG A 379 -23.92 -16.17 0.84
C ARG A 379 -24.76 -15.22 1.69
N ALA A 380 -24.28 -14.84 2.87
CA ALA A 380 -24.98 -13.88 3.73
C ALA A 380 -25.18 -12.51 3.05
N ILE A 381 -24.18 -12.04 2.27
CA ILE A 381 -24.33 -10.83 1.44
C ILE A 381 -25.43 -11.04 0.39
N ASP A 382 -25.45 -12.19 -0.29
CA ASP A 382 -26.44 -12.48 -1.31
C ASP A 382 -27.87 -12.57 -0.77
N GLU A 383 -28.07 -13.21 0.38
CA GLU A 383 -29.36 -13.29 1.07
C GLU A 383 -29.87 -11.89 1.48
N GLN A 384 -28.97 -11.04 1.99
CA GLN A 384 -29.31 -9.67 2.34
C GLN A 384 -29.61 -8.81 1.10
N LEU A 385 -28.85 -8.98 0.03
CA LEU A 385 -29.09 -8.31 -1.25
C LEU A 385 -30.46 -8.70 -1.82
N GLN A 386 -30.81 -9.99 -1.78
CA GLN A 386 -32.14 -10.48 -2.20
C GLN A 386 -33.26 -9.89 -1.35
N THR A 387 -33.05 -9.77 -0.04
CA THR A 387 -34.01 -9.11 0.86
C THR A 387 -34.24 -7.67 0.44
N LEU A 388 -33.17 -6.89 0.21
CA LEU A 388 -33.25 -5.50 -0.22
C LEU A 388 -33.98 -5.33 -1.56
N ILE A 389 -33.74 -6.23 -2.52
CA ILE A 389 -34.42 -6.23 -3.82
C ILE A 389 -35.91 -6.57 -3.65
N THR A 390 -36.24 -7.57 -2.82
CA THR A 390 -37.61 -8.07 -2.63
C THR A 390 -38.47 -7.09 -1.83
N THR A 391 -37.90 -6.37 -0.86
CA THR A 391 -38.62 -5.34 -0.06
C THR A 391 -38.78 -4.00 -0.78
N GLY A 392 -38.46 -3.92 -2.08
CA GLY A 392 -38.26 -2.70 -2.85
C GLY A 392 -39.11 -1.49 -2.42
N ASP A 393 -38.42 -0.41 -2.04
CA ASP A 393 -38.90 0.95 -2.24
C ASP A 393 -39.10 1.14 -3.75
N GLY A 394 -40.29 0.81 -4.23
CA GLY A 394 -40.82 1.12 -5.56
C GLY A 394 -41.13 2.61 -5.75
N LYS A 395 -40.41 3.50 -5.07
CA LYS A 395 -40.44 4.96 -5.28
C LYS A 395 -39.11 5.59 -4.84
N TRP A 396 -38.17 5.67 -5.76
CA TRP A 396 -37.18 6.74 -5.73
C TRP A 396 -37.84 7.96 -6.37
N GLU A 397 -38.61 8.74 -5.59
CA GLU A 397 -39.13 10.02 -6.07
C GLU A 397 -37.99 11.05 -6.09
N GLU A 398 -37.63 11.49 -7.30
CA GLU A 398 -36.94 12.75 -7.53
C GLU A 398 -37.77 13.88 -6.90
N HIS A 399 -37.38 14.36 -5.72
CA HIS A 399 -37.87 15.65 -5.26
C HIS A 399 -37.06 16.76 -5.96
N VAL A 400 -37.56 17.14 -7.13
CA VAL A 400 -37.34 18.49 -7.68
C VAL A 400 -38.17 19.43 -6.82
N ASP A 401 -37.49 20.33 -6.10
CA ASP A 401 -38.11 21.45 -5.41
C ASP A 401 -38.93 22.28 -6.39
N ASN A 402 -40.24 22.41 -6.11
CA ASN A 402 -41.01 23.51 -6.65
C ASN A 402 -42.03 24.01 -5.64
N THR A 403 -42.21 25.32 -5.71
CA THR A 403 -42.67 26.23 -4.67
C THR A 403 -44.19 26.24 -4.46
N ALA A 404 -44.55 26.74 -3.27
CA ALA A 404 -45.69 27.62 -2.98
C ALA A 404 -47.00 27.06 -2.40
N SER A 405 -47.35 27.69 -1.26
CA SER A 405 -48.66 28.14 -0.80
C SER A 405 -49.51 27.23 0.11
N GLY A 406 -49.99 27.82 1.21
CA GLY A 406 -51.41 27.64 1.60
C GLY A 406 -51.76 26.98 2.95
N ASN A 407 -51.48 27.66 4.06
CA ASN A 407 -52.45 28.02 5.14
C ASN A 407 -53.46 27.00 5.73
N ARG A 408 -53.41 26.91 7.09
CA ARG A 408 -54.50 26.81 8.11
C ARG A 408 -55.39 25.55 8.27
N GLY A 409 -55.56 25.12 9.54
CA GLY A 409 -56.85 24.58 10.02
C GLY A 409 -56.85 23.52 11.14
N SER A 410 -56.77 23.97 12.39
CA SER A 410 -57.36 23.48 13.67
C SER A 410 -58.21 22.18 13.81
N SER A 411 -58.03 21.53 14.99
CA SER A 411 -59.03 20.84 15.90
C SER A 411 -59.79 19.60 15.37
N SER A 412 -60.21 18.55 16.10
CA SER A 412 -60.27 18.17 17.52
C SER A 412 -60.79 16.71 17.65
N VAL A 413 -60.23 15.94 18.60
CA VAL A 413 -60.83 15.02 19.61
C VAL A 413 -62.08 14.13 19.33
N SER A 414 -61.92 12.85 19.73
CA SER A 414 -62.86 11.85 20.33
C SER A 414 -63.48 10.74 19.46
N GLY A 415 -63.49 9.52 20.03
CA GLY A 415 -64.38 8.42 19.63
C GLY A 415 -63.76 7.02 19.69
N SER A 416 -63.83 6.37 20.85
CA SER A 416 -63.44 4.98 21.10
C SER A 416 -64.35 3.94 20.42
N GLN A 417 -63.78 2.85 19.88
CA GLN A 417 -64.35 1.49 19.99
C GLN A 417 -63.29 0.43 19.60
N GLY A 418 -63.13 -0.59 20.43
CA GLY A 418 -62.11 -1.62 20.28
C GLY A 418 -62.48 -2.72 19.29
N SER A 419 -61.46 -3.29 18.65
CA SER A 419 -61.49 -4.63 18.07
C SER A 419 -60.10 -5.24 18.11
N LEU A 420 -60.02 -6.46 18.62
CA LEU A 420 -58.83 -7.29 18.75
C LEU A 420 -58.29 -7.66 17.37
N THR A 421 -57.08 -7.19 17.02
CA THR A 421 -56.31 -7.73 15.90
C THR A 421 -54.87 -7.99 16.32
N ARG A 422 -54.39 -9.20 15.97
CA ARG A 422 -53.02 -9.69 16.15
C ARG A 422 -52.01 -8.62 15.74
N GLY A 423 -51.11 -8.26 16.67
CA GLY A 423 -50.04 -7.32 16.42
C GLY A 423 -49.13 -7.78 15.28
N THR A 424 -49.22 -7.09 14.16
CA THR A 424 -48.17 -7.03 13.15
C THR A 424 -47.01 -6.23 13.75
N ALA A 425 -45.88 -6.90 13.98
CA ALA A 425 -44.64 -6.21 14.35
C ALA A 425 -44.28 -5.26 13.21
N SER A 426 -44.24 -3.96 13.53
CA SER A 426 -44.12 -2.86 12.58
C SER A 426 -42.77 -2.86 11.85
N SER A 427 -42.81 -2.38 10.61
CA SER A 427 -41.69 -2.08 9.69
C SER A 427 -40.67 -1.05 10.21
N SER A 428 -40.65 -0.77 11.52
CA SER A 428 -39.76 0.22 12.16
C SER A 428 -38.50 -0.39 12.80
N ALA A 429 -38.41 -1.73 12.89
CA ALA A 429 -37.27 -2.40 13.52
C ALA A 429 -36.05 -2.53 12.58
N VAL A 430 -36.28 -2.75 11.28
CA VAL A 430 -35.21 -2.97 10.30
C VAL A 430 -34.49 -1.66 9.95
N SER A 431 -35.21 -0.53 9.93
CA SER A 431 -34.62 0.79 9.64
C SER A 431 -33.85 1.41 10.81
N LYS A 432 -34.05 0.94 12.05
CA LYS A 432 -33.36 1.46 13.25
C LYS A 432 -32.08 0.72 13.61
N ILE A 433 -31.87 -0.50 13.13
CA ILE A 433 -30.67 -1.31 13.46
C ILE A 433 -29.42 -0.85 12.67
N LEU A 434 -29.59 -0.13 11.56
CA LEU A 434 -28.51 0.14 10.59
C LEU A 434 -28.06 1.60 10.49
N ARG A 435 -28.64 2.53 11.28
CA ARG A 435 -28.39 3.98 11.15
C ARG A 435 -27.36 4.57 12.13
N ASP A 436 -26.82 3.78 13.05
CA ASP A 436 -25.78 4.27 13.97
C ASP A 436 -24.40 3.80 13.49
N PRO A 437 -23.56 4.70 12.95
CA PRO A 437 -22.23 4.34 12.44
C PRO A 437 -21.29 3.77 13.51
N HIS A 438 -21.61 3.96 14.80
CA HIS A 438 -20.85 3.47 15.96
C HIS A 438 -21.40 2.19 16.59
N LYS A 439 -22.61 1.72 16.23
CA LYS A 439 -23.10 0.42 16.69
C LYS A 439 -22.56 -0.71 15.82
N GLY A 440 -22.10 -1.78 16.47
CA GLY A 440 -21.73 -3.03 15.81
C GLY A 440 -22.91 -3.59 15.02
N ILE A 441 -22.65 -4.07 13.80
CA ILE A 441 -23.66 -4.74 12.98
C ILE A 441 -23.93 -6.11 13.61
N VAL A 442 -25.19 -6.37 13.96
CA VAL A 442 -25.62 -7.68 14.45
C VAL A 442 -25.66 -8.63 13.25
N VAL A 443 -24.73 -9.60 13.22
CA VAL A 443 -24.75 -10.69 12.24
C VAL A 443 -25.88 -11.66 12.64
N PRO A 444 -26.80 -12.03 11.73
CA PRO A 444 -27.87 -12.98 12.05
C PRO A 444 -27.32 -14.29 12.62
N ALA A 445 -27.86 -14.74 13.75
CA ALA A 445 -27.44 -15.98 14.39
C ALA A 445 -28.11 -17.19 13.72
N GLY A 446 -27.35 -17.93 12.92
CA GLY A 446 -27.68 -19.26 12.39
C GLY A 446 -26.50 -20.22 12.61
N TYR A 447 -26.65 -21.12 13.58
CA TYR A 447 -25.71 -22.03 14.30
C TYR A 447 -24.83 -23.03 13.48
N PRO A 448 -23.81 -23.70 14.09
CA PRO A 448 -23.12 -23.48 15.38
C PRO A 448 -21.64 -23.01 15.26
N PRO A 449 -21.01 -22.65 16.40
CA PRO A 449 -19.60 -22.26 16.51
C PRO A 449 -18.59 -23.42 16.56
N ASP A 450 -18.91 -24.66 16.16
CA ASP A 450 -18.01 -25.79 16.44
C ASP A 450 -16.98 -26.08 15.34
N GLU A 451 -17.32 -26.02 14.04
CA GLU A 451 -16.33 -26.32 12.98
C GLU A 451 -15.32 -25.18 12.74
N ALA A 452 -15.77 -23.92 12.89
CA ALA A 452 -14.90 -22.77 12.72
C ALA A 452 -14.02 -22.50 13.96
N MET A 453 -14.50 -22.80 15.18
CA MET A 453 -13.63 -22.80 16.36
C MET A 453 -12.71 -24.02 16.40
N MET A 454 -13.14 -25.20 15.91
CA MET A 454 -12.25 -26.37 15.81
C MET A 454 -11.01 -26.08 14.97
N GLN A 455 -11.11 -25.35 13.85
CA GLN A 455 -9.92 -25.01 13.05
C GLN A 455 -8.95 -24.07 13.79
N VAL A 456 -9.47 -23.22 14.68
CA VAL A 456 -8.63 -22.34 15.52
C VAL A 456 -8.04 -23.10 16.71
N GLU A 457 -8.80 -24.01 17.34
CA GLU A 457 -8.30 -24.87 18.41
C GLU A 457 -7.34 -25.96 17.91
N GLU A 458 -7.58 -26.58 16.76
CA GLU A 458 -6.65 -27.53 16.13
C GLU A 458 -5.36 -26.84 15.74
N ALA A 459 -5.39 -25.64 15.13
CA ALA A 459 -4.19 -24.85 14.84
C ALA A 459 -3.41 -24.48 16.13
N SER A 460 -4.12 -24.29 17.24
CA SER A 460 -3.52 -24.05 18.57
C SER A 460 -2.87 -25.32 19.16
N ARG A 461 -3.35 -26.53 18.82
CA ARG A 461 -2.73 -27.81 19.25
C ARG A 461 -1.39 -28.09 18.55
N TRP A 462 -1.14 -27.53 17.37
CA TRP A 462 0.18 -27.58 16.71
C TRP A 462 1.27 -26.75 17.40
N HIS A 463 0.90 -25.92 18.39
CA HIS A 463 1.85 -25.11 19.16
C HIS A 463 2.39 -25.81 20.42
N HIS A 464 2.08 -27.10 20.63
CA HIS A 464 2.70 -27.87 21.71
C HIS A 464 4.15 -28.27 21.33
N PRO A 465 5.18 -27.93 22.11
CA PRO A 465 6.59 -28.18 21.75
C PRO A 465 6.97 -29.66 21.58
N SER A 466 6.12 -30.60 22.00
CA SER A 466 6.39 -32.03 21.98
C SER A 466 6.07 -32.73 20.65
N SER A 467 5.24 -32.14 19.78
CA SER A 467 4.84 -32.76 18.50
C SER A 467 5.73 -32.35 17.31
N LEU A 468 6.54 -31.30 17.44
CA LEU A 468 7.47 -30.83 16.40
C LEU A 468 8.82 -31.59 16.38
N ASN A 469 9.21 -32.23 17.49
CA ASN A 469 10.50 -32.92 17.60
C ASN A 469 10.59 -34.24 16.82
N HIS A 470 9.46 -34.82 16.38
CA HIS A 470 9.47 -36.09 15.62
C HIS A 470 9.50 -35.92 14.10
N LEU A 471 9.27 -34.71 13.56
CA LEU A 471 9.24 -34.46 12.12
C LEU A 471 10.49 -33.77 11.56
N VAL A 472 11.35 -33.22 12.43
CA VAL A 472 12.56 -32.48 12.02
C VAL A 472 13.82 -33.37 11.92
N LEU A 473 13.75 -34.63 12.35
CA LEU A 473 14.90 -35.57 12.32
C LEU A 473 14.87 -36.62 11.20
N SER A 474 13.96 -36.54 10.21
CA SER A 474 13.94 -37.50 9.08
C SER A 474 14.12 -36.88 7.68
N ALA A 475 14.44 -35.57 7.60
CA ALA A 475 14.67 -34.87 6.33
C ALA A 475 16.14 -34.43 6.15
N ALA A 476 17.07 -35.08 6.85
CA ALA A 476 18.50 -34.92 6.68
C ALA A 476 19.18 -36.29 6.69
N GLU A 477 18.96 -37.06 5.61
CA GLU A 477 19.86 -38.11 5.12
C GLU A 477 19.94 -38.01 3.59
#